data_AF-A0A535ATA9-F1
#
_entry.id   AF-A0A535ATA9-F1
#
_cell.length_a   1.000
_cell.length_b   1.000
_cell.length_c   1.000
_cell.angle_alpha   90.00
_cell.angle_beta   90.00
_cell.angle_gamma   90.00
#
_symmetry.space_group_name_H-M   'P 1'
#
loop_
_entity.id
_entity.type
_entity.pdbx_description
1 polymer ?
#
loop_
_entity_poly.entity_id
_entity_poly.type
_entity_poly.pdbx_seq_one_letter_code
_entity_poly.pdbx_strand_id
1 'polypeptide(L)'
;SIYEQMRREGLPVHLMSPEEIIVDRGFGGEVKRALEELPVPMRMVVVLVDVEDFSYKEVASILGIKIGTVMSRLHRGRQALQKKLWEYSGRPKTPSLAVGAR
;
A
#
# COMPACT_ATOMS: atom_id res chain seq x y z
N SER A 1 24.58 24.80 20.63
CA SER A 1 23.94 24.14 19.47
C SER A 1 22.78 23.30 20.00
N ILE A 2 21.61 23.33 19.34
CA ILE A 2 20.42 22.54 19.73
C ILE A 2 20.76 21.05 19.89
N TYR A 3 21.70 20.55 19.09
CA TYR A 3 22.22 19.18 19.15
C TYR A 3 22.92 18.82 20.47
N GLU A 4 23.65 19.75 21.09
CA GLU A 4 24.35 19.52 22.36
C GLU A 4 23.38 19.50 23.54
N GLN A 5 22.29 20.27 23.45
CA GLN A 5 21.26 20.34 24.48
C GLN A 5 20.41 19.08 24.50
N MET A 6 20.07 18.54 23.32
CA MET A 6 19.34 17.28 23.17
C MET A 6 20.14 16.06 23.65
N ARG A 7 21.47 16.05 23.46
CA ARG A 7 22.34 14.96 23.92
C ARG A 7 22.46 14.90 25.45
N ARG A 8 22.32 16.04 26.12
CA ARG A 8 22.39 16.16 27.59
C ARG A 8 21.13 15.67 28.31
N GLU A 9 20.00 15.61 27.60
CA GLU A 9 18.68 15.22 28.15
C GLU A 9 18.35 13.74 27.94
N GLY A 10 19.25 12.93 27.35
CA GLY A 10 19.09 11.48 27.25
C GLY A 10 17.96 11.01 26.33
N LEU A 11 17.46 11.88 25.45
CA LEU A 11 16.42 11.55 24.48
C LEU A 11 16.99 10.65 23.37
N PRO A 12 16.27 9.60 22.94
CA PRO A 12 16.78 8.62 22.00
C PRO A 12 17.03 9.28 20.64
N VAL A 13 18.31 9.43 20.30
CA VAL A 13 18.79 9.79 18.97
C VAL A 13 18.82 8.52 18.12
N HIS A 14 18.07 8.56 17.01
CA HIS A 14 17.88 7.52 15.97
C HIS A 14 16.90 6.39 16.36
N LEU A 15 15.92 6.00 15.53
CA LEU A 15 16.02 5.68 14.10
C LEU A 15 14.67 5.95 13.41
N MET A 16 14.71 6.55 12.22
CA MET A 16 13.60 6.91 11.32
C MET A 16 12.92 8.26 11.60
N SER A 17 12.93 9.14 10.59
CA SER A 17 12.20 10.40 10.65
C SER A 17 10.68 10.15 10.54
N PRO A 18 9.83 11.03 11.10
CA PRO A 18 8.39 10.97 10.89
C PRO A 18 8.02 10.95 9.40
N GLU A 19 8.83 11.57 8.54
CA GLU A 19 8.63 11.52 7.08
C GLU A 19 8.83 10.10 6.54
N GLU A 20 9.85 9.35 7.00
CA GLU A 20 10.10 7.95 6.61
C GLU A 20 9.00 6.99 7.10
N ILE A 21 8.45 7.22 8.29
CA ILE A 21 7.33 6.44 8.85
C ILE A 21 6.04 6.65 8.04
N ILE A 22 5.80 7.86 7.55
CA ILE A 22 4.61 8.19 6.73
C ILE A 22 4.71 7.54 5.34
N VAL A 23 5.90 7.50 4.76
CA VAL A 23 6.15 6.92 3.43
C VAL A 23 5.97 5.39 3.42
N ASP A 24 6.43 4.70 4.46
CA ASP A 24 6.38 3.23 4.52
C ASP A 24 5.05 2.67 5.09
N ARG A 25 4.48 3.28 6.13
CA ARG A 25 3.26 2.73 6.79
C ARG A 25 1.94 3.26 6.23
N GLY A 26 1.94 4.42 5.59
CA GLY A 26 0.74 5.07 5.10
C GLY A 26 0.24 4.50 3.77
N PHE A 27 1.13 4.37 2.79
CA PHE A 27 0.75 3.99 1.42
C PHE A 27 0.70 2.46 1.24
N GLY A 28 1.67 1.71 1.78
CA GLY A 28 1.72 0.25 1.67
C GLY A 28 0.52 -0.45 2.33
N GLY A 29 0.09 0.03 3.50
CA GLY A 29 -1.08 -0.52 4.20
C GLY A 29 -2.40 -0.26 3.47
N GLU A 30 -2.55 0.89 2.82
CA GLU A 30 -3.73 1.23 2.02
C GLU A 30 -3.80 0.38 0.74
N VAL A 31 -2.67 0.22 0.04
CA VAL A 31 -2.57 -0.65 -1.14
C VAL A 31 -2.87 -2.10 -0.78
N LYS A 32 -2.31 -2.61 0.32
CA LYS A 32 -2.58 -3.96 0.81
C LYS A 32 -4.07 -4.19 1.08
N ARG A 33 -4.72 -3.30 1.84
CA ARG A 33 -6.16 -3.39 2.11
C ARG A 33 -6.99 -3.32 0.82
N ALA A 34 -6.65 -2.40 -0.07
CA ALA A 34 -7.37 -2.26 -1.34
C ALA A 34 -7.25 -3.53 -2.22
N LEU A 35 -6.09 -4.19 -2.23
CA LEU A 35 -5.90 -5.50 -2.86
C LEU A 35 -6.73 -6.59 -2.16
N GLU A 36 -6.74 -6.63 -0.82
CA GLU A 36 -7.52 -7.59 -0.02
C GLU A 36 -9.03 -7.46 -0.20
N GLU A 37 -9.52 -6.29 -0.61
CA GLU A 37 -10.94 -6.06 -0.92
C GLU A 37 -11.32 -6.44 -2.36
N LEU A 38 -10.34 -6.73 -3.24
CA LEU A 38 -10.66 -7.20 -4.58
C LEU A 38 -11.19 -8.65 -4.55
N PRO A 39 -12.16 -9.00 -5.42
CA PRO A 39 -12.54 -10.40 -5.61
C PRO A 39 -11.29 -11.26 -5.90
N VAL A 40 -11.20 -12.41 -5.23
CA VAL A 40 -10.01 -13.30 -5.28
C VAL A 40 -9.49 -13.53 -6.71
N PRO A 41 -10.34 -13.83 -7.72
CA PRO A 41 -9.84 -14.06 -9.08
C PRO A 41 -9.18 -12.84 -9.74
N MET A 42 -9.57 -11.62 -9.36
CA MET A 42 -8.94 -10.40 -9.86
C MET A 42 -7.67 -10.09 -9.07
N ARG A 43 -7.72 -10.22 -7.74
CA ARG A 43 -6.57 -10.02 -6.86
C ARG A 43 -5.38 -10.88 -7.25
N MET A 44 -5.61 -12.17 -7.50
CA MET A 44 -4.55 -13.09 -7.89
C MET A 44 -3.85 -12.63 -9.18
N VAL A 45 -4.61 -12.19 -10.18
CA VAL A 45 -4.05 -11.72 -11.44
C VAL A 45 -3.29 -10.41 -11.26
N VAL A 46 -3.82 -9.48 -10.46
CA VAL A 46 -3.14 -8.21 -10.16
C VAL A 46 -1.83 -8.45 -9.43
N VAL A 47 -1.81 -9.29 -8.39
CA VAL A 47 -0.59 -9.58 -7.64
C VAL A 47 0.45 -10.26 -8.51
N LEU A 48 0.07 -11.32 -9.23
CA LEU A 48 1.03 -12.07 -10.04
C LEU A 48 1.64 -11.22 -11.17
N VAL A 49 0.86 -10.31 -11.78
CA VAL A 49 1.37 -9.47 -12.87
C VAL A 49 2.07 -8.21 -12.35
N ASP A 50 1.44 -7.45 -11.46
CA ASP A 50 1.87 -6.08 -11.11
C ASP A 50 2.82 -6.05 -9.90
N VAL A 51 2.89 -7.14 -9.12
CA VAL A 51 3.74 -7.23 -7.92
C VAL A 51 4.85 -8.27 -8.11
N GLU A 52 4.52 -9.43 -8.66
CA GLU A 52 5.46 -10.53 -8.87
C GLU A 52 6.07 -10.55 -10.29
N ASP A 53 5.71 -9.58 -11.15
CA ASP A 53 6.22 -9.40 -12.52
C ASP A 53 6.11 -10.63 -13.46
N PHE A 54 5.16 -11.54 -13.21
CA PHE A 54 4.89 -12.65 -14.14
C PHE A 54 4.25 -12.17 -15.44
N SER A 55 4.64 -12.78 -16.55
CA SER A 55 4.00 -12.55 -17.84
C SER A 55 2.57 -13.11 -17.87
N TYR A 56 1.72 -12.58 -18.76
CA TYR A 56 0.33 -13.06 -18.90
C TYR A 56 0.24 -14.54 -19.26
N LYS A 57 1.25 -15.08 -19.96
CA LYS A 57 1.32 -16.49 -20.32
C LYS A 57 1.63 -17.37 -19.10
N GLU A 58 2.56 -16.94 -18.25
CA GLU A 58 2.87 -17.63 -17.00
C GLU A 58 1.68 -17.61 -16.04
N VAL A 59 1.03 -16.45 -15.87
CA VAL A 59 -0.18 -16.33 -15.05
C VAL A 59 -1.32 -17.21 -15.56
N ALA A 60 -1.51 -17.27 -16.88
CA ALA A 60 -2.50 -18.17 -17.49
C ALA A 60 -2.20 -19.64 -17.16
N SER A 61 -0.92 -20.04 -17.21
CA SER A 61 -0.47 -21.37 -16.85
C SER A 61 -0.64 -21.67 -15.35
N ILE A 62 -0.22 -20.76 -14.47
CA ILE A 62 -0.31 -20.88 -13.01
C ILE A 62 -1.76 -21.04 -12.55
N LEU A 63 -2.68 -20.25 -13.13
CA LEU A 63 -4.08 -20.22 -12.72
C LEU A 63 -4.98 -21.20 -13.49
N GLY A 64 -4.46 -21.86 -14.53
CA GLY A 64 -5.25 -22.76 -15.38
C GLY A 64 -6.38 -22.06 -16.15
N ILE A 65 -6.16 -20.82 -16.60
CA ILE A 65 -7.17 -19.99 -17.31
C ILE A 65 -6.64 -19.47 -18.65
N LYS A 66 -7.54 -19.01 -19.53
CA LYS A 66 -7.16 -18.41 -20.82
C LYS A 66 -6.43 -17.08 -20.63
N ILE A 67 -5.47 -16.75 -21.50
CA ILE A 67 -4.77 -15.44 -21.51
C ILE A 67 -5.76 -14.26 -21.60
N GLY A 68 -6.82 -14.37 -22.42
CA GLY A 68 -7.87 -13.34 -22.48
C GLY A 68 -8.65 -13.18 -21.16
N THR A 69 -8.74 -14.24 -20.35
CA THR A 69 -9.31 -14.18 -18.99
C THR A 69 -8.35 -13.46 -18.03
N VAL A 70 -7.03 -13.69 -18.16
CA VAL A 70 -6.00 -12.92 -17.42
C VAL A 70 -6.15 -11.44 -17.74
N MET A 71 -6.13 -11.04 -19.02
CA MET A 71 -6.24 -9.64 -19.44
C MET A 71 -7.53 -8.97 -18.93
N SER A 72 -8.68 -9.63 -19.09
CA SER A 72 -9.96 -9.06 -18.65
C SER A 72 -10.10 -8.98 -17.12
N ARG A 73 -9.52 -9.93 -16.37
CA ARG A 73 -9.47 -9.86 -14.89
C ARG A 73 -8.50 -8.79 -14.41
N LEU A 74 -7.33 -8.67 -15.05
CA LEU A 74 -6.34 -7.64 -14.74
C LEU A 74 -6.91 -6.24 -14.94
N HIS A 75 -7.55 -6.00 -16.09
CA HIS A 75 -8.17 -4.71 -16.40
C HIS A 75 -9.20 -4.31 -15.34
N ARG A 76 -10.17 -5.20 -15.02
CA ARG A 76 -11.18 -4.94 -13.99
C ARG A 76 -10.57 -4.80 -12.59
N GLY A 77 -9.55 -5.60 -12.28
CA GLY A 77 -8.82 -5.53 -11.02
C GLY A 77 -8.15 -4.17 -10.82
N ARG A 78 -7.44 -3.67 -11.85
CA ARG A 78 -6.81 -2.35 -11.83
C ARG A 78 -7.83 -1.21 -11.72
N GLN A 79 -8.95 -1.27 -12.43
CA GLN A 79 -10.03 -0.27 -12.29
C GLN A 79 -10.61 -0.26 -10.88
N ALA A 80 -10.87 -1.42 -10.29
CA ALA A 80 -11.38 -1.53 -8.93
C ALA A 80 -10.36 -1.04 -7.89
N LEU A 81 -9.07 -1.35 -8.09
CA LEU A 81 -7.99 -0.88 -7.23
C LEU A 81 -7.85 0.65 -7.30
N GLN A 82 -7.86 1.22 -8.51
CA GLN A 82 -7.82 2.66 -8.73
C GLN A 82 -8.97 3.36 -8.01
N LYS A 83 -10.20 2.86 -8.15
CA LYS A 83 -11.38 3.43 -7.47
C LYS A 83 -11.20 3.44 -5.94
N LYS A 84 -10.75 2.32 -5.38
CA LYS A 84 -10.52 2.19 -3.93
C LYS A 84 -9.44 3.16 -3.43
N LEU A 85 -8.30 3.21 -4.12
CA LEU A 85 -7.21 4.11 -3.76
C LEU A 85 -7.59 5.59 -3.89
N TRP A 86 -8.44 5.94 -4.87
CA TRP A 86 -8.98 7.28 -4.99
C TRP A 86 -9.84 7.66 -3.77
N GLU A 87 -10.71 6.75 -3.31
CA GLU A 87 -11.51 6.93 -2.09
C GLU A 87 -10.64 7.08 -0.83
N TYR A 88 -9.49 6.38 -0.76
CA TYR A 88 -8.53 6.56 0.33
C TYR A 88 -7.84 7.92 0.29
N SER A 89 -7.44 8.40 -0.89
CA SER A 89 -6.81 9.72 -1.03
C SER A 89 -7.74 10.90 -0.69
N GLY A 90 -9.06 10.69 -0.79
CA GLY A 90 -10.08 11.68 -0.41
C GLY A 90 -10.42 11.72 1.09
N ARG A 91 -9.91 10.78 1.91
CA ARG A 91 -10.08 10.83 3.37
C ARG A 91 -8.97 11.69 3.99
N PRO A 92 -9.28 12.70 4.84
CA PRO A 92 -8.24 13.43 5.54
C PRO A 92 -7.42 12.48 6.41
N LYS A 93 -6.11 12.44 6.16
CA LYS A 93 -5.14 11.77 7.04
C LYS A 93 -5.03 12.60 8.32
N THR A 94 -5.89 12.38 9.29
CA THR A 94 -5.71 12.98 10.63
C THR A 94 -4.73 12.10 11.41
N PRO A 95 -3.53 12.58 11.76
CA PRO A 95 -2.83 11.99 12.89
C PRO A 95 -3.66 12.34 14.13
N SER A 96 -4.23 11.33 14.77
CA SER A 96 -4.81 11.47 16.10
C SER A 96 -3.69 11.76 17.08
N LEU A 97 -3.27 13.03 17.14
CA LEU A 97 -2.65 13.60 18.32
C LEU A 97 -3.80 14.03 19.22
N ALA A 98 -4.31 13.07 19.98
CA ALA A 98 -4.96 13.36 21.24
C ALA A 98 -3.91 14.00 22.16
N VAL A 99 -3.63 15.29 21.96
CA VAL A 99 -3.04 16.11 23.02
C VAL A 99 -4.19 16.40 23.95
N GLY A 100 -4.21 15.68 25.07
CA GLY A 100 -4.98 16.07 26.23
C GLY A 100 -4.58 17.49 26.62
N ALA A 101 -5.39 18.46 26.22
CA ALA A 101 -5.43 19.76 26.86
C ALA A 101 -6.28 19.61 28.12
N ARG A 102 -5.60 19.32 29.24
CA ARG A 102 -6.01 19.80 30.56
C ARG A 102 -4.99 20.83 30.99
#